data_AF-A0A0D7DW36-F1
#
_entry.id   AF-A0A0D7DW36-F1
#
_cell.length_a   1.000
_cell.length_b   1.000
_cell.length_c   1.000
_cell.angle_alpha   90.00
_cell.angle_beta   90.00
_cell.angle_gamma   90.00
#
_symmetry.space_group_name_H-M   'P 1'
#
loop_
_entity.id
_entity.type
_entity.pdbx_description
1 polymer ?
#
loop_
_entity_poly.entity_id
_entity_poly.type
_entity_poly.pdbx_seq_one_letter_code
_entity_poly.pdbx_strand_id
1 'polypeptide(L)'
;FNTRHNSNCFAWALPAAALGMICLAYVTAPNRQPAPNLAATSPEQASTSAQQSGASQFAQVSEVIHERCTVCHSAQPSSPLFSAAPAGVMFDTAEQIREQAAKIHAQTVASQIMPLGNITQMTQDERDLLGDWIAKGASID
;
A
#
# COMPACT_ATOMS: atom_id res chain seq x y z
N PHE A 1 46.73 -21.35 -4.36
CA PHE A 1 46.82 -21.72 -2.94
C PHE A 1 45.49 -22.35 -2.52
N ASN A 2 45.49 -23.67 -2.35
CA ASN A 2 44.32 -24.50 -2.06
C ASN A 2 44.07 -24.50 -0.53
N THR A 3 43.01 -23.85 -0.06
CA THR A 3 42.69 -23.62 1.37
C THR A 3 42.01 -24.82 2.06
N ARG A 4 42.09 -26.02 1.48
CA ARG A 4 41.40 -27.23 1.95
C ARG A 4 41.79 -27.71 3.37
N HIS A 5 42.86 -27.17 3.96
CA HIS A 5 43.38 -27.60 5.26
C HIS A 5 43.04 -26.63 6.43
N ASN A 6 42.44 -25.45 6.17
CA ASN A 6 42.09 -24.45 7.20
C ASN A 6 40.58 -24.35 7.50
N SER A 7 39.77 -25.31 7.02
CA SER A 7 38.30 -25.30 7.12
C SER A 7 37.76 -25.33 8.57
N ASN A 8 38.57 -25.74 9.54
CA ASN A 8 38.18 -25.79 10.95
C ASN A 8 38.07 -24.41 11.62
N CYS A 9 38.71 -23.37 11.07
CA CYS A 9 38.64 -22.03 11.64
C CYS A 9 37.28 -21.36 11.38
N PHE A 10 36.61 -21.73 10.28
CA PHE A 10 35.31 -21.18 9.89
C PHE A 10 34.13 -22.11 10.20
N ALA A 11 34.38 -23.25 10.86
CA ALA A 11 33.31 -24.17 11.25
C ALA A 11 32.27 -23.51 12.16
N TRP A 12 32.69 -22.52 12.98
CA TRP A 12 31.81 -21.73 13.83
C TRP A 12 31.22 -20.49 13.15
N ALA A 13 31.72 -20.10 11.97
CA ALA A 13 31.21 -18.93 11.25
C ALA A 13 29.76 -19.16 10.76
N LEU A 14 29.43 -20.38 10.35
CA LEU A 14 28.08 -20.75 9.91
C LEU A 14 27.04 -20.70 11.05
N PRO A 15 27.24 -21.36 12.21
CA PRO A 15 26.31 -21.24 13.33
C PRO A 15 26.28 -19.82 13.93
N ALA A 16 27.40 -19.10 13.97
CA ALA A 16 27.42 -17.70 14.42
C ALA A 16 26.62 -16.78 13.50
N ALA A 17 26.74 -16.94 12.19
CA ALA A 17 25.93 -16.19 11.22
C ALA A 17 24.44 -16.53 11.32
N ALA A 18 24.10 -17.81 11.49
CA ALA A 18 22.71 -18.24 11.70
C ALA A 18 22.10 -17.63 12.97
N LEU A 19 22.83 -17.62 14.09
CA LEU A 19 22.40 -16.96 15.32
C LEU A 19 22.25 -15.45 15.13
N GLY A 20 23.20 -14.79 14.45
CA GLY A 20 23.11 -13.37 14.13
C GLY A 20 21.85 -13.02 13.33
N MET A 21 21.50 -13.83 12.33
CA MET A 21 20.28 -13.66 11.52
C MET A 21 19.00 -13.86 12.34
N ILE A 22 18.98 -14.82 13.27
CA ILE A 22 17.84 -15.07 14.17
C ILE A 22 17.66 -13.92 15.17
N CYS A 23 18.74 -13.41 15.76
CA CYS A 23 18.69 -12.25 16.66
C CYS A 23 18.18 -11.01 15.91
N LEU A 24 18.63 -10.79 14.67
CA LEU A 24 18.15 -9.69 13.85
C LEU A 24 16.65 -9.81 13.56
N ALA A 25 16.19 -11.00 13.16
CA ALA A 25 14.77 -11.26 12.92
C ALA A 25 13.91 -11.03 14.17
N TYR A 26 14.42 -11.37 15.36
CA TYR A 26 13.73 -11.13 16.64
C TYR A 26 13.65 -9.64 17.00
N VAL A 27 14.72 -8.87 16.79
CA VAL A 27 14.74 -7.42 17.05
C VAL A 27 13.85 -6.66 16.07
N THR A 28 13.73 -7.12 14.83
CA THR A 28 12.88 -6.50 13.80
C THR A 28 11.46 -7.05 13.78
N ALA A 29 11.12 -8.00 14.66
CA ALA A 29 9.77 -8.55 14.72
C ALA A 29 8.79 -7.43 15.13
N PRO A 30 7.75 -7.12 14.33
CA PRO A 30 6.79 -6.08 14.66
C PRO A 30 6.02 -6.49 15.92
N ASN A 31 6.03 -5.61 16.92
CA ASN A 31 5.26 -5.78 18.14
C ASN A 31 3.77 -5.78 17.79
N ARG A 32 3.15 -6.97 17.72
CA ARG A 32 1.70 -7.09 17.56
C ARG A 32 1.05 -6.65 18.87
N GLN A 33 0.77 -5.35 18.99
CA GLN A 33 -0.11 -4.86 20.04
C GLN A 33 -1.47 -5.55 19.89
N PRO A 34 -1.98 -6.23 20.93
CA PRO A 34 -3.36 -6.67 20.94
C PRO A 34 -4.25 -5.42 20.93
N ALA A 35 -5.19 -5.37 19.98
CA ALA A 35 -6.20 -4.32 19.95
C ALA A 35 -6.99 -4.33 21.27
N PRO A 36 -7.15 -3.20 21.96
CA PRO A 36 -8.05 -3.13 23.11
C PRO A 36 -9.50 -3.26 22.61
N ASN A 37 -10.18 -4.31 23.06
CA ASN A 37 -11.64 -4.39 23.00
C ASN A 37 -12.22 -3.23 23.83
N LEU A 38 -12.66 -2.16 23.15
CA LEU A 38 -13.50 -1.14 23.74
C LEU A 38 -14.95 -1.41 23.33
N ALA A 39 -15.62 -2.19 24.14
CA ALA A 39 -17.08 -2.26 24.15
C ALA A 39 -17.63 -1.16 25.07
N ALA A 40 -18.42 -0.26 24.46
CA ALA A 40 -19.41 0.68 25.03
C ALA A 40 -18.87 1.77 26.00
N THR A 41 -19.22 3.05 25.93
CA THR A 41 -20.56 3.64 25.71
C THR A 41 -20.39 5.16 25.49
N SER A 42 -20.97 5.74 24.42
CA SER A 42 -22.06 6.73 24.52
C SER A 42 -22.44 7.33 23.16
N PRO A 43 -23.73 7.68 22.96
CA PRO A 43 -24.31 8.03 21.68
C PRO A 43 -24.37 9.56 21.51
N GLU A 44 -23.84 10.09 20.42
CA GLU A 44 -24.32 11.30 19.72
C GLU A 44 -23.33 11.59 18.59
N GLN A 45 -23.61 11.04 17.42
CA GLN A 45 -23.58 11.76 16.14
C GLN A 45 -24.02 10.76 15.08
N ALA A 46 -25.35 10.59 15.07
CA ALA A 46 -26.05 10.33 13.83
C ALA A 46 -25.71 11.43 12.80
N SER A 47 -25.80 11.05 11.54
CA SER A 47 -25.50 11.82 10.31
C SER A 47 -24.02 11.70 9.92
N THR A 48 -23.59 10.74 9.07
CA THR A 48 -24.01 10.64 7.67
C THR A 48 -23.58 9.29 7.07
N SER A 49 -24.26 8.19 7.40
CA SER A 49 -24.04 6.89 6.73
C SER A 49 -25.34 6.30 6.17
N ALA A 50 -26.34 7.16 5.97
CA ALA A 50 -27.59 6.85 5.28
C ALA A 50 -27.75 7.64 3.97
N GLN A 51 -26.64 7.97 3.28
CA GLN A 51 -26.71 8.61 1.98
C GLN A 51 -25.54 8.23 1.06
N GLN A 52 -25.30 6.93 0.87
CA GLN A 52 -24.48 6.45 -0.26
C GLN A 52 -25.08 5.19 -0.91
N SER A 53 -26.40 5.05 -0.92
CA SER A 53 -27.07 4.07 -1.81
C SER A 53 -27.23 4.61 -3.25
N GLY A 54 -26.28 5.44 -3.71
CA GLY A 54 -26.35 6.06 -5.03
C GLY A 54 -25.07 6.75 -5.51
N ALA A 55 -23.94 6.66 -4.79
CA ALA A 55 -22.66 7.12 -5.33
C ALA A 55 -22.23 6.16 -6.44
N SER A 56 -21.89 6.69 -7.62
CA SER A 56 -21.39 5.88 -8.73
C SER A 56 -20.15 5.10 -8.28
N GLN A 57 -19.92 3.92 -8.86
CA GLN A 57 -18.75 3.09 -8.53
C GLN A 57 -17.44 3.89 -8.67
N PHE A 58 -17.39 4.80 -9.65
CA PHE A 58 -16.25 5.67 -9.86
C PHE A 58 -16.01 6.66 -8.70
N ALA A 59 -17.06 7.17 -8.05
CA ALA A 59 -16.88 8.08 -6.92
C ALA A 59 -16.07 7.44 -5.78
N GLN A 60 -16.36 6.18 -5.47
CA GLN A 60 -15.63 5.41 -4.45
C GLN A 60 -14.17 5.13 -4.88
N VAL A 61 -13.98 4.80 -6.15
CA VAL A 61 -12.64 4.60 -6.74
C VAL A 61 -11.81 5.88 -6.69
N SER A 62 -12.41 7.02 -7.05
CA SER A 62 -11.73 8.32 -7.03
C SER A 62 -11.30 8.69 -5.62
N GLU A 63 -12.13 8.44 -4.62
CA GLU A 63 -11.81 8.68 -3.22
C GLU A 63 -10.59 7.87 -2.79
N VAL A 64 -10.58 6.55 -3.06
CA VAL A 64 -9.42 5.69 -2.78
C VAL A 64 -8.16 6.18 -3.49
N ILE A 65 -8.26 6.58 -4.77
CA ILE A 65 -7.10 7.07 -5.52
C ILE A 65 -6.57 8.39 -4.94
N HIS A 66 -7.46 9.30 -4.54
CA HIS A 66 -7.09 10.57 -3.92
C HIS A 66 -6.50 10.38 -2.51
N GLU A 67 -6.89 9.35 -1.77
CA GLU A 67 -6.27 9.04 -0.48
C GLU A 67 -4.92 8.32 -0.63
N ARG A 68 -4.84 7.37 -1.57
CA ARG A 68 -3.72 6.41 -1.62
C ARG A 68 -2.64 6.77 -2.64
N CYS A 69 -2.98 7.46 -3.73
CA CYS A 69 -2.10 7.64 -4.89
C CYS A 69 -1.60 9.09 -5.06
N THR A 70 -2.47 10.08 -4.90
CA THR A 70 -2.12 11.51 -5.16
C THR A 70 -1.09 12.06 -4.18
N VAL A 71 -0.87 11.39 -3.04
CA VAL A 71 0.22 11.68 -2.09
C VAL A 71 1.57 11.83 -2.81
N CYS A 72 1.80 11.01 -3.83
CA CYS A 72 2.99 11.08 -4.69
C CYS A 72 2.65 11.45 -6.15
N HIS A 73 1.49 11.03 -6.66
CA HIS A 73 1.10 11.15 -8.07
C HIS A 73 0.06 12.27 -8.28
N SER A 74 0.45 13.49 -7.92
CA SER A 74 -0.34 14.71 -8.11
C SER A 74 0.51 15.79 -8.77
N ALA A 75 -0.13 16.74 -9.44
CA ALA A 75 0.50 18.00 -9.84
C ALA A 75 1.14 18.73 -8.66
N GLN A 76 0.59 18.56 -7.45
CA GLN A 76 1.13 19.08 -6.20
C GLN A 76 1.22 17.97 -5.15
N PRO A 77 2.25 17.10 -5.20
CA PRO A 77 2.41 16.02 -4.24
C PRO A 77 2.48 16.55 -2.80
N SER A 78 1.83 15.87 -1.87
CA SER A 78 1.90 16.18 -0.44
C SER A 78 3.08 15.51 0.26
N SER A 79 3.63 14.45 -0.34
CA SER A 79 4.82 13.77 0.18
C SER A 79 6.08 14.63 0.03
N PRO A 80 6.90 14.80 1.09
CA PRO A 80 8.16 15.53 1.00
C PRO A 80 9.22 14.83 0.15
N LEU A 81 8.98 13.57 -0.25
CA LEU A 81 9.90 12.78 -1.07
C LEU A 81 9.87 13.18 -2.55
N PHE A 82 8.85 13.92 -2.98
CA PHE A 82 8.62 14.24 -4.38
C PHE A 82 8.24 15.70 -4.55
N SER A 83 8.98 16.44 -5.37
CA SER A 83 8.63 17.80 -5.79
C SER A 83 7.71 17.82 -7.02
N ALA A 84 7.56 16.68 -7.71
CA ALA A 84 6.68 16.48 -8.84
C ALA A 84 6.28 15.01 -8.94
N ALA A 85 5.17 14.72 -9.62
CA ALA A 85 4.67 13.37 -9.79
C ALA A 85 5.71 12.44 -10.47
N PRO A 86 6.02 11.26 -9.89
CA PRO A 86 6.93 10.30 -10.50
C PRO A 86 6.45 9.87 -11.89
N ALA A 87 7.39 9.79 -12.83
CA ALA A 87 7.15 9.43 -14.23
C ALA A 87 6.07 10.27 -14.95
N GLY A 88 5.75 11.46 -14.43
CA GLY A 88 4.70 12.33 -14.97
C GLY A 88 3.29 11.73 -14.86
N VAL A 89 3.09 10.72 -14.02
CA VAL A 89 1.79 10.08 -13.80
C VAL A 89 1.04 10.82 -12.70
N MET A 90 -0.12 11.38 -13.04
CA MET A 90 -0.96 12.15 -12.12
C MET A 90 -2.36 11.53 -12.03
N PHE A 91 -3.04 11.77 -10.91
CA PHE A 91 -4.39 11.26 -10.63
C PHE A 91 -5.31 12.35 -10.06
N ASP A 92 -5.05 13.62 -10.38
CA ASP A 92 -5.81 14.75 -9.84
C ASP A 92 -7.24 14.83 -10.41
N THR A 93 -7.43 14.36 -11.65
CA THR A 93 -8.70 14.42 -12.38
C THR A 93 -9.21 13.04 -12.76
N ALA A 94 -10.52 12.93 -12.99
CA ALA A 94 -11.15 11.67 -13.39
C ALA A 94 -10.62 11.14 -14.72
N GLU A 95 -10.35 12.04 -15.67
CA GLU A 95 -9.79 11.73 -16.97
C GLU A 95 -8.39 11.13 -16.83
N GLN A 96 -7.53 11.74 -16.01
CA GLN A 96 -6.20 11.20 -15.71
C GLN A 96 -6.28 9.83 -15.06
N ILE A 97 -7.18 9.64 -14.09
CA ILE A 97 -7.40 8.34 -13.44
C ILE A 97 -7.76 7.27 -14.47
N ARG A 98 -8.72 7.56 -15.34
CA ARG A 98 -9.16 6.65 -16.40
C ARG A 98 -8.05 6.34 -17.40
N GLU A 99 -7.33 7.36 -17.86
CA GLU A 99 -6.21 7.19 -18.81
C GLU A 99 -5.09 6.30 -18.26
N GLN A 100 -4.90 6.32 -16.94
CA GLN A 100 -3.87 5.53 -16.26
C GLN A 100 -4.40 4.20 -15.70
N ALA A 101 -5.65 3.81 -15.99
CA ALA A 101 -6.28 2.59 -15.45
C ALA A 101 -5.42 1.33 -15.65
N ALA A 102 -4.80 1.15 -16.82
CA ALA A 102 -3.92 0.01 -17.08
C ALA A 102 -2.68 -0.01 -16.15
N LYS A 103 -2.12 1.16 -15.85
CA LYS A 103 -0.99 1.26 -14.90
C LYS A 103 -1.43 1.05 -13.47
N ILE A 104 -2.59 1.61 -13.08
CA ILE A 104 -3.20 1.37 -11.76
C ILE A 104 -3.39 -0.14 -11.56
N HIS A 105 -3.94 -0.84 -12.53
CA HIS A 105 -4.08 -2.29 -12.46
C HIS A 105 -2.73 -2.98 -12.30
N ALA A 106 -1.76 -2.68 -13.16
CA ALA A 106 -0.46 -3.35 -13.13
C ALA A 106 0.29 -3.14 -11.81
N GLN A 107 0.29 -1.92 -11.28
CA GLN A 107 1.11 -1.54 -10.11
C GLN A 107 0.39 -1.76 -8.78
N THR A 108 -0.91 -1.49 -8.72
CA THR A 108 -1.67 -1.50 -7.47
C THR A 108 -2.45 -2.80 -7.29
N VAL A 109 -3.02 -3.36 -8.35
CA VAL A 109 -3.85 -4.58 -8.24
C VAL A 109 -3.01 -5.84 -8.46
N ALA A 110 -2.35 -5.94 -9.61
CA ALA A 110 -1.66 -7.16 -10.03
C ALA A 110 -0.33 -7.41 -9.30
N SER A 111 0.53 -6.39 -9.18
CA SER A 111 1.83 -6.53 -8.50
C SER A 111 1.82 -6.08 -7.04
N GLN A 112 0.83 -5.27 -6.65
CA GLN A 112 0.70 -4.68 -5.32
C GLN A 112 1.94 -3.89 -4.86
N ILE A 113 2.78 -3.45 -5.79
CA ILE A 113 4.00 -2.68 -5.48
C ILE A 113 3.69 -1.23 -5.09
N MET A 114 2.55 -0.72 -5.56
CA MET A 114 2.02 0.59 -5.17
C MET A 114 0.85 0.42 -4.18
N PRO A 115 0.73 1.28 -3.16
CA PRO A 115 1.68 2.32 -2.75
C PRO A 115 3.02 1.72 -2.28
N LEU A 116 4.15 2.39 -2.55
CA LEU A 116 5.47 1.90 -2.16
C LEU A 116 5.53 1.58 -0.67
N GLY A 117 5.86 0.33 -0.31
CA GLY A 117 5.88 -0.12 1.09
C GLY A 117 4.54 0.01 1.82
N ASN A 118 3.44 0.17 1.07
CA ASN A 118 2.10 0.48 1.55
C ASN A 118 2.03 1.67 2.53
N ILE A 119 2.82 2.74 2.29
CA ILE A 119 2.91 3.88 3.21
C ILE A 119 1.58 4.62 3.45
N THR A 120 0.65 4.57 2.49
CA THR A 120 -0.70 5.15 2.63
C THR A 120 -1.72 4.18 3.21
N GLN A 121 -1.28 2.99 3.65
CA GLN A 121 -2.12 1.98 4.31
C GLN A 121 -3.29 1.49 3.45
N MET A 122 -3.04 1.31 2.16
CA MET A 122 -4.05 0.78 1.24
C MET A 122 -4.44 -0.65 1.62
N THR A 123 -5.74 -0.92 1.70
CA THR A 123 -6.29 -2.23 2.09
C THR A 123 -6.47 -3.16 0.89
N GLN A 124 -6.79 -4.43 1.15
CA GLN A 124 -7.11 -5.37 0.06
C GLN A 124 -8.46 -5.02 -0.57
N ASP A 125 -9.47 -4.66 0.23
CA ASP A 125 -10.80 -4.28 -0.26
C ASP A 125 -10.73 -3.08 -1.22
N GLU A 126 -9.86 -2.10 -0.91
CA GLU A 126 -9.60 -0.96 -1.81
C GLU A 126 -8.97 -1.40 -3.13
N ARG A 127 -8.07 -2.38 -3.13
CA ARG A 127 -7.45 -2.91 -4.36
C ARG A 127 -8.46 -3.68 -5.19
N ASP A 128 -9.31 -4.45 -4.53
CA ASP A 128 -10.37 -5.22 -5.18
C ASP A 128 -11.39 -4.28 -5.82
N LEU A 129 -11.76 -3.18 -5.14
CA LEU A 129 -12.58 -2.11 -5.70
C LEU A 129 -11.98 -1.52 -6.99
N LEU A 130 -10.68 -1.20 -6.98
CA LEU A 130 -9.99 -0.72 -8.19
C LEU A 130 -9.99 -1.78 -9.30
N GLY A 131 -9.72 -3.04 -8.95
CA GLY A 131 -9.72 -4.16 -9.88
C GLY A 131 -11.07 -4.33 -10.58
N ASP A 132 -12.15 -4.32 -9.81
CA ASP A 132 -13.52 -4.45 -10.31
C ASP A 132 -13.92 -3.30 -11.22
N TRP A 133 -13.58 -2.07 -10.85
CA TRP A 133 -13.84 -0.90 -11.69
C TRP A 133 -13.09 -0.97 -13.03
N ILE A 134 -11.82 -1.38 -13.01
CA ILE A 134 -11.02 -1.54 -14.22
C ILE A 134 -11.57 -2.67 -15.09
N ALA A 135 -11.96 -3.81 -14.49
CA ALA A 135 -12.56 -4.94 -15.19
C ALA A 135 -13.89 -4.58 -15.89
N LYS A 136 -14.63 -3.60 -15.34
CA LYS A 136 -15.87 -3.05 -15.93
C LYS A 136 -15.63 -1.95 -16.97
N GLY A 137 -14.37 -1.70 -17.35
CA GLY A 137 -14.01 -0.76 -18.41
C GLY A 137 -13.60 0.62 -17.94
N ALA A 138 -13.31 0.80 -16.64
CA ALA A 138 -12.82 2.06 -16.07
C ALA A 138 -13.72 3.28 -16.36
N SER A 139 -15.05 3.09 -16.27
CA SER A 139 -16.01 4.18 -16.53
C SER A 139 -15.93 5.26 -15.45
N ILE A 140 -16.06 6.53 -15.85
CA ILE A 140 -16.06 7.69 -14.95
C ILE A 140 -17.45 8.34 -14.79
N ASP A 141 -18.47 7.70 -15.37
CA ASP A 141 -19.87 8.15 -15.36
C ASP A 141 -20.62 7.79 -14.05
#